data_AF-A0A438DR29-F1
#
_entry.id   AF-A0A438DR29-F1
#
_cell.length_a   1.000
_cell.length_b   1.000
_cell.length_c   1.000
_cell.angle_alpha   90.00
_cell.angle_beta   90.00
_cell.angle_gamma   90.00
#
_symmetry.space_group_name_H-M   'P 1'
#
loop_
_entity.id
_entity.type
_entity.pdbx_description
1 polymer ?
#
loop_
_entity_poly.entity_id
_entity_poly.type
_entity_poly.pdbx_seq_one_letter_code
_entity_poly.pdbx_strand_id
1 'polypeptide(L)' 'MAEMTELRVYNTMTQQKEILKPVVDGKVSMYVCGVTAYDLSHLGHGRAAVSFDVLYRFVLFLNH' A
#
# COMPACT_ATOMS: atom_id res chain seq x y z
N MET A 1 -23.56 -0.02 -9.77
CA MET A 1 -23.51 -0.44 -8.36
C MET A 1 -22.22 -1.25 -8.24
N ALA A 2 -21.14 -0.60 -7.80
CA ALA A 2 -19.87 -1.30 -7.64
C ALA A 2 -20.03 -2.28 -6.47
N GLU A 3 -19.87 -3.57 -6.77
CA GLU A 3 -19.76 -4.63 -5.77
C GLU A 3 -18.67 -4.23 -4.77
N MET A 4 -18.96 -4.30 -3.47
CA MET A 4 -17.99 -4.01 -2.40
C MET A 4 -16.95 -5.14 -2.36
N THR A 5 -16.01 -5.11 -3.28
CA THR A 5 -14.83 -5.97 -3.22
C THR A 5 -13.95 -5.45 -2.08
N GLU A 6 -14.04 -6.09 -0.91
CA GLU A 6 -13.20 -5.76 0.24
C GLU A 6 -11.72 -5.80 -0.15
N LEU A 7 -10.99 -4.70 0.07
CA LEU A 7 -9.56 -4.65 -0.17
C LEU A 7 -8.85 -5.60 0.80
N ARG A 8 -8.22 -6.65 0.28
CA ARG A 8 -7.40 -7.58 1.08
C ARG A 8 -5.92 -7.39 0.79
N VAL A 9 -5.14 -7.17 1.84
CA VAL A 9 -3.68 -6.97 1.79
C VAL A 9 -3.00 -8.18 2.44
N TYR A 10 -1.86 -8.60 1.89
CA TYR A 10 -1.06 -9.64 2.51
C TYR A 10 -0.32 -9.08 3.72
N ASN A 11 -0.60 -9.61 4.90
CA ASN A 11 0.03 -9.21 6.14
C ASN A 11 1.21 -10.15 6.43
N THR A 12 2.44 -9.65 6.33
CA THR A 12 3.65 -10.43 6.59
C THR A 12 3.74 -10.94 8.04
N MET A 13 3.12 -10.27 9.02
CA MET A 13 3.13 -10.71 10.42
C MET A 13 2.33 -12.00 10.64
N THR A 14 1.22 -12.17 9.91
CA THR A 14 0.33 -13.34 10.02
C THR A 14 0.48 -14.31 8.85
N GLN A 15 1.17 -13.89 7.80
CA GLN A 15 1.38 -14.62 6.55
C GLN A 15 0.09 -14.92 5.78
N GLN A 16 -0.95 -14.10 5.97
CA GLN A 16 -2.27 -14.30 5.37
C GLN A 16 -2.78 -13.03 4.66
N LYS A 17 -3.78 -13.20 3.80
CA LYS A 17 -4.51 -12.09 3.18
C LYS A 17 -5.64 -11.64 4.11
N GLU A 18 -5.51 -10.44 4.65
CA GLU A 18 -6.45 -9.86 5.61
C GLU A 18 -7.19 -8.68 5.00
N ILE A 19 -8.41 -8.43 5.46
CA ILE A 19 -9.18 -7.26 5.04
C ILE A 19 -8.51 -6.00 5.60
N LEU A 20 -8.25 -5.01 4.74
CA LEU A 20 -7.75 -3.71 5.16
C LEU A 20 -8.84 -2.98 5.93
N LYS A 21 -8.70 -2.90 7.26
CA LYS A 21 -9.58 -2.14 8.13
C LYS A 21 -8.83 -0.88 8.61
N PRO A 22 -9.30 0.33 8.26
CA PRO A 22 -8.70 1.57 8.74
C PRO A 22 -8.73 1.64 10.26
N VAL A 23 -7.69 2.22 10.86
CA VAL A 23 -7.67 2.51 12.31
C VAL A 23 -8.62 3.67 12.64
N VAL A 24 -8.78 4.60 11.71
CA VAL A 24 -9.73 5.72 11.77
C VAL A 24 -10.62 5.62 10.53
N ASP A 25 -11.93 5.66 10.73
CA ASP A 25 -12.89 5.55 9.63
C ASP A 25 -12.63 6.60 8.55
N GLY A 26 -12.61 6.16 7.28
CA GLY A 26 -12.34 7.03 6.13
C GLY A 26 -10.90 7.53 6.04
N LYS A 27 -9.95 6.97 6.82
CA LYS A 27 -8.54 7.34 6.74
C LYS A 27 -7.61 6.15 6.87
N VAL A 28 -6.90 5.84 5.79
CA VAL A 28 -5.76 4.91 5.80
C VAL A 28 -4.44 5.67 5.98
N SER A 29 -3.61 5.20 6.91
CA SER A 29 -2.22 5.67 7.07
C SER A 29 -1.27 4.62 6.52
N MET A 30 -0.33 5.03 5.66
CA MET A 30 0.68 4.15 5.06
C MET A 30 2.07 4.74 5.25
N TYR A 31 3.01 3.92 5.71
CA TYR A 31 4.43 4.24 5.79
C TYR A 31 5.24 3.27 4.93
N VAL A 32 6.19 3.80 4.17
CA VAL A 32 7.10 3.03 3.32
C VAL A 32 8.51 3.56 3.55
N CYS A 33 9.45 2.66 3.85
CA CYS A 33 10.85 3.05 3.98
C CYS A 33 11.38 3.61 2.66
N GLY A 34 12.04 4.76 2.73
CA GLY A 34 12.72 5.38 1.58
C GLY A 34 14.06 4.72 1.25
N VAL A 35 14.75 5.30 0.27
CA VAL A 35 16.13 4.95 -0.06
C VAL A 35 17.11 5.66 0.86
N THR A 36 18.25 5.05 1.13
CA THR A 36 19.38 5.76 1.75
C THR A 36 20.07 6.64 0.70
N ALA A 37 20.08 7.96 0.89
CA ALA A 37 20.47 8.94 -0.13
C ALA A 37 21.99 9.15 -0.26
N TYR A 38 22.77 8.06 -0.39
CA TYR A 38 24.22 8.14 -0.60
C TYR A 38 24.65 7.89 -2.05
N ASP A 39 23.79 7.30 -2.88
CA ASP A 39 24.09 6.97 -4.28
C ASP A 39 22.80 6.98 -5.13
N LEU A 40 22.96 6.81 -6.45
CA LEU A 40 21.90 6.74 -7.42
C LEU A 40 20.98 5.53 -7.18
N SER A 41 19.69 5.75 -7.37
CA SER A 41 18.71 4.70 -7.25
C SER A 41 18.80 3.71 -8.41
N HIS A 42 18.77 2.41 -8.10
CA HIS A 42 18.70 1.35 -9.10
C HIS A 42 17.27 0.87 -9.33
N LEU A 43 17.07 0.00 -10.33
CA LEU A 43 15.75 -0.53 -10.72
C LEU A 43 14.96 -1.16 -9.55
N GLY A 44 15.65 -1.81 -8.61
CA GLY A 44 15.02 -2.34 -7.39
C GLY A 44 14.31 -1.29 -6.53
N HIS A 45 14.87 -0.08 -6.38
CA HIS A 45 14.21 1.02 -5.69
C HIS A 45 12.98 1.49 -6.47
N GLY A 46 13.11 1.60 -7.80
CA GLY A 46 12.00 1.97 -8.68
C GLY A 46 10.83 0.98 -8.59
N ARG A 47 11.11 -0.33 -8.58
CA ARG A 47 10.08 -1.36 -8.40
C ARG A 47 9.33 -1.20 -7.08
N ALA A 48 10.05 -0.99 -5.97
CA ALA A 48 9.42 -0.81 -4.67
C ALA A 48 8.55 0.45 -4.67
N ALA A 49 9.09 1.58 -5.12
CA ALA A 49 8.38 2.85 -5.18
C ALA A 49 7.09 2.76 -6.01
N VAL A 50 7.16 2.16 -7.21
CA VAL A 50 5.98 1.98 -8.09
C VAL A 50 4.96 1.04 -7.46
N SER A 51 5.39 -0.05 -6.82
CA SER A 51 4.44 -1.00 -6.19
C SER A 51 3.62 -0.34 -5.08
N PHE A 52 4.26 0.50 -4.25
CA PHE A 52 3.57 1.24 -3.20
C PHE A 52 2.78 2.46 -3.71
N ASP A 53 3.21 3.09 -4.81
CA ASP A 53 2.44 4.14 -5.48
C ASP A 53 1.12 3.60 -6.05
N VAL A 54 1.15 2.41 -6.67
CA VAL A 54 -0.06 1.73 -7.14
C VAL A 54 -1.01 1.43 -5.98
N LEU A 55 -0.48 0.92 -4.85
CA LEU A 55 -1.30 0.66 -3.66
C LEU A 55 -1.94 1.95 -3.13
N TYR A 56 -1.17 3.04 -3.02
CA TYR A 56 -1.67 4.34 -2.59
C TYR A 56 -2.81 4.85 -3.49
N ARG A 57 -2.59 4.86 -4.80
CA ARG A 57 -3.61 5.28 -5.77
C ARG A 57 -4.85 4.40 -5.72
N PHE A 58 -4.68 3.10 -5.48
CA PHE A 58 -5.80 2.18 -5.38
C PHE A 58 -6.64 2.41 -4.12
N VAL A 59 -6.00 2.67 -2.98
CA VAL A 59 -6.69 3.03 -1.72
C VAL A 59 -7.47 4.34 -1.91
N LEU A 60 -6.86 5.35 -2.53
CA LEU A 60 -7.55 6.60 -2.85
C LEU A 60 -8.75 6.41 -3.77
N PHE A 61 -8.61 5.57 -4.81
CA PHE A 61 -9.70 5.26 -5.72
C PHE A 61 -10.89 4.60 -5.02
N LEU A 62 -10.61 3.76 -4.01
CA LEU A 62 -11.63 3.11 -3.18
C LEU A 62 -12.23 4.05 -2.12
N ASN A 63 -11.87 5.34 -2.12
CA ASN A 63 -12.39 6.36 -1.22
C ASN A 63 -12.07 6.11 0.26
N HIS A 64 -10.91 5.49 0.52
CA HIS A 64 -10.35 5.20 1.84
C HIS A 64 -9.20 6.14 2.23
#